data_AF-W4L4G8-F1
#
_entry.id   AF-W4L4G8-F1
#
_cell.length_a   1.000
_cell.length_b   1.000
_cell.length_c   1.000
_cell.angle_alpha   90.00
_cell.angle_beta   90.00
_cell.angle_gamma   90.00
#
_symmetry.space_group_name_H-M   'P 1'
#
loop_
_entity.id
_entity.type
_entity.pdbx_description
1 polymer ?
#
loop_
_entity_poly.entity_id
_entity_poly.type
_entity_poly.pdbx_seq_one_letter_code
_entity_poly.pdbx_strand_id
1 'polypeptide(L)'
;MAYTAMQKQPGWGDQFPEMIRNGDWNYAVFQADHTLKSGVNQATCLVCHIPEASNDYVFSLNKLAAKAKSTQSALTGIGAL
;
A
#
# COMPACT_ATOMS: atom_id res chain seq x y z
N MET A 1 -18.47 -10.11 -4.17
CA MET A 1 -17.90 -8.97 -3.40
C MET A 1 -16.66 -8.49 -4.12
N ALA A 2 -16.52 -7.19 -4.38
CA ALA A 2 -15.29 -6.64 -4.97
C ALA A 2 -14.25 -6.38 -3.87
N TYR A 3 -12.98 -6.36 -4.24
CA TYR A 3 -11.88 -6.04 -3.32
C TYR A 3 -10.91 -5.04 -3.95
N THR A 4 -10.18 -4.30 -3.12
CA THR A 4 -9.21 -3.31 -3.55
C THR A 4 -7.79 -3.81 -3.31
N ALA A 5 -6.86 -3.36 -4.14
CA ALA A 5 -5.43 -3.55 -3.94
C ALA A 5 -4.70 -2.24 -4.17
N MET A 6 -3.55 -2.12 -3.51
CA MET A 6 -2.57 -1.09 -3.80
C MET A 6 -1.20 -1.75 -3.92
N GLN A 7 -0.39 -1.29 -4.86
CA GLN A 7 0.96 -1.81 -5.07
C GLN A 7 1.90 -0.69 -5.46
N LYS A 8 3.11 -0.75 -4.90
CA LYS A 8 4.22 0.12 -5.23
C LYS A 8 5.16 -0.58 -6.19
N GLN A 9 5.50 0.05 -7.31
CA GLN A 9 6.51 -0.44 -8.25
C GLN A 9 7.28 0.73 -8.87
N PRO A 10 8.61 0.60 -9.08
CA PRO A 10 9.41 1.66 -9.70
C PRO A 10 8.77 2.21 -10.99
N GLY A 11 8.61 3.54 -11.06
CA GLY A 11 8.06 4.23 -12.23
C GLY A 11 6.53 4.15 -12.39
N TRP A 12 5.81 3.58 -11.41
CA TRP A 12 4.36 3.69 -11.38
C TRP A 12 3.93 5.08 -10.88
N GLY A 13 2.66 5.43 -11.08
CA GLY A 13 2.14 6.75 -10.72
C GLY A 13 2.52 7.89 -11.66
N ASP A 14 3.47 7.68 -12.60
CA ASP A 14 3.95 8.73 -13.52
C ASP A 14 2.87 9.32 -14.42
N GLN A 15 1.83 8.54 -14.73
CA GLN A 15 0.67 9.01 -15.49
C GLN A 15 -0.24 10.00 -14.72
N PHE A 16 -0.09 10.13 -13.40
CA PHE A 16 -0.91 11.02 -12.58
C PHE A 16 -0.23 12.38 -12.36
N PRO A 17 -1.01 13.48 -12.25
CA PRO A 17 -0.50 14.79 -11.88
C PRO A 17 0.28 14.74 -10.56
N GLU A 18 1.39 15.48 -10.48
CA GLU A 18 2.26 15.51 -9.31
C GLU A 18 1.51 15.82 -8.01
N MET A 19 0.54 16.76 -8.06
CA MET A 19 -0.24 17.18 -6.90
C MET A 19 -1.07 16.06 -6.24
N ILE A 20 -1.39 14.99 -6.98
CA ILE A 20 -2.12 13.83 -6.44
C ILE A 20 -1.25 12.58 -6.37
N ARG A 21 0.01 12.64 -6.82
CA ARG A 21 0.91 11.49 -6.81
C ARG A 21 1.33 11.21 -5.38
N ASN A 22 1.31 9.93 -5.00
CA ASN A 22 1.76 9.47 -3.70
C ASN A 22 2.94 8.51 -3.88
N GLY A 23 3.98 8.98 -4.58
CA GLY A 23 5.11 8.16 -5.01
C GLY A 23 4.71 7.16 -6.11
N ASP A 24 5.24 5.95 -6.00
CA ASP A 24 5.13 4.88 -6.98
C ASP A 24 3.90 3.96 -6.77
N TRP A 25 2.89 4.42 -6.03
CA TRP A 25 1.70 3.63 -5.70
C TRP A 25 0.62 3.75 -6.80
N ASN A 26 0.10 2.60 -7.24
CA ASN A 26 -1.15 2.52 -8.00
C ASN A 26 -2.20 1.71 -7.24
N TYR A 27 -3.46 1.91 -7.63
CA TYR A 27 -4.63 1.30 -7.01
C TYR A 27 -5.46 0.55 -8.03
N ALA A 28 -6.06 -0.55 -7.59
CA ALA A 28 -6.94 -1.35 -8.42
C ALA A 28 -8.15 -1.81 -7.60
N VAL A 29 -9.26 -2.01 -8.30
CA VAL A 29 -10.42 -2.72 -7.77
C VAL A 29 -10.61 -3.95 -8.61
N PHE A 30 -10.76 -5.08 -7.96
CA PHE A 30 -11.00 -6.37 -8.59
C PHE A 30 -12.41 -6.85 -8.28
N GLN A 31 -13.00 -7.51 -9.26
CA GLN A 31 -14.27 -8.20 -9.13
C GLN A 31 -14.07 -9.50 -8.33
N ALA A 32 -15.18 -10.15 -7.94
CA ALA A 32 -15.12 -11.39 -7.17
C ALA A 32 -14.45 -12.56 -7.94
N ASP A 33 -14.47 -12.50 -9.27
CA ASP A 33 -13.81 -13.46 -10.17
C ASP A 33 -12.33 -13.11 -10.45
N HIS A 34 -11.77 -12.19 -9.66
CA HIS A 34 -10.40 -11.70 -9.73
C HIS A 34 -10.06 -10.90 -11.00
N THR A 35 -11.05 -10.52 -11.80
CA THR A 35 -10.84 -9.64 -12.95
C THR A 35 -10.71 -8.18 -12.52
N LEU A 36 -9.89 -7.40 -13.24
CA LEU A 36 -9.74 -5.97 -12.99
C LEU A 36 -11.05 -5.24 -13.35
N LYS A 37 -11.54 -4.41 -12.44
CA LYS A 37 -12.68 -3.52 -12.72
C LYS A 37 -12.20 -2.33 -13.56
N SER A 38 -12.59 -2.30 -14.84
CA SER A 38 -12.25 -1.22 -15.77
C SER A 38 -12.93 0.10 -15.42
N GLY A 39 -12.29 1.22 -15.75
CA GLY A 39 -12.86 2.56 -15.62
C GLY A 39 -12.92 3.13 -14.20
N VAL A 40 -12.25 2.49 -13.23
CA VAL A 40 -12.18 3.01 -11.87
C VAL A 40 -11.28 4.25 -11.83
N ASN A 41 -11.81 5.35 -11.29
CA ASN A 41 -11.05 6.56 -11.05
C ASN A 41 -10.10 6.38 -9.86
N GLN A 42 -8.80 6.25 -10.13
CA GLN A 42 -7.77 6.08 -9.10
C GLN A 42 -7.50 7.38 -8.31
N ALA A 43 -7.88 8.56 -8.80
CA ALA A 43 -7.62 9.83 -8.12
C ALA A 43 -8.21 9.88 -6.71
N THR A 44 -9.37 9.25 -6.49
CA THR A 44 -9.99 9.15 -5.16
C THR A 44 -9.12 8.38 -4.17
N CYS A 45 -8.46 7.31 -4.62
CA CYS A 45 -7.57 6.51 -3.78
C CYS A 45 -6.26 7.25 -3.51
N LEU A 46 -5.66 7.81 -4.56
CA LEU A 46 -4.42 8.58 -4.50
C LEU A 46 -4.52 9.71 -3.45
N VAL A 47 -5.53 10.58 -3.59
CA VAL A 47 -5.72 11.74 -2.71
C VAL A 47 -6.03 11.34 -1.27
N CYS A 48 -6.88 10.32 -1.06
CA CYS A 48 -7.23 9.87 0.28
C CYS A 48 -6.01 9.35 1.06
N HIS A 49 -5.01 8.82 0.35
CA HIS A 49 -3.79 8.29 0.95
C HIS A 49 -2.68 9.34 1.16
N ILE A 50 -2.74 10.51 0.53
CA ILE A 50 -1.73 11.59 0.68
C ILE A 50 -1.46 12.00 2.15
N PRO A 51 -2.47 12.12 3.04
CA PRO A 51 -2.22 12.45 4.44
C PRO A 51 -1.27 11.48 5.17
N GLU A 52 -1.11 10.26 4.67
CA GLU A 52 -0.21 9.23 5.21
C GLU A 52 1.20 9.26 4.59
N ALA A 53 1.63 10.39 4.03
CA ALA A 53 2.97 10.51 3.43
C ALA A 53 4.12 10.11 4.39
N SER A 54 3.97 10.35 5.70
CA SER A 54 4.94 9.92 6.72
C SER A 54 5.00 8.40 6.93
N ASN A 55 3.99 7.67 6.47
CA ASN A 55 3.83 6.22 6.61
C ASN A 55 3.82 5.53 5.24
N ASP A 56 4.55 6.07 4.26
CA ASP A 56 4.58 5.61 2.86
C ASP A 56 3.18 5.34 2.30
N TYR A 57 2.23 6.21 2.67
CA TYR A 57 0.85 6.17 2.21
C TYR A 57 0.07 4.92 2.63
N VAL A 58 0.55 4.18 3.64
CA VAL A 58 -0.07 2.96 4.17
C VAL A 58 -0.47 3.18 5.64
N PHE A 59 -1.77 3.36 5.90
CA PHE A 59 -2.34 3.63 7.23
C PHE A 59 -1.91 2.64 8.34
N SER A 60 -1.63 1.40 7.98
CA SER A 60 -1.26 0.34 8.92
C SER A 60 0.25 0.15 9.07
N LEU A 61 1.09 0.87 8.32
CA LEU A 61 2.52 0.59 8.19
C LEU A 61 3.23 0.54 9.54
N ASN A 62 3.01 1.54 10.39
CA ASN A 62 3.66 1.59 11.72
C ASN A 62 3.28 0.40 12.60
N LYS A 63 2.01 -0.04 12.55
CA LYS A 63 1.54 -1.21 13.31
C LYS A 63 2.20 -2.48 12.79
N LEU A 64 2.30 -2.64 11.46
CA LEU A 64 2.97 -3.78 10.83
C LEU A 64 4.47 -3.80 11.15
N ALA A 65 5.14 -2.65 11.04
CA ALA A 65 6.56 -2.52 11.35
C ALA A 65 6.86 -2.84 12.83
N ALA A 66 6.03 -2.36 13.75
CA ALA A 66 6.17 -2.69 15.16
C ALA A 66 6.01 -4.19 15.43
N LYS A 67 5.02 -4.84 14.80
CA LYS A 67 4.85 -6.30 14.90
C LYS A 67 6.01 -7.07 14.28
N ALA A 68 6.46 -6.71 13.09
CA ALA A 68 7.60 -7.33 12.43
C ALA A 68 8.87 -7.26 13.28
N LYS A 69 9.16 -6.10 13.90
CA LYS A 69 10.29 -5.94 14.83
C LYS A 69 10.16 -6.85 16.05
N SER A 70 8.97 -6.91 16.66
CA SER A 70 8.75 -7.77 17.83
C SER A 70 8.91 -9.26 17.51
N THR A 71 8.46 -9.71 16.34
CA THR A 71 8.63 -11.08 15.87
C THR A 71 10.11 -11.38 15.56
N GLN A 72 10.83 -10.43 14.94
CA GLN A 72 12.26 -10.58 14.68
C GLN A 72 13.06 -10.75 15.98
N SER A 73 12.78 -9.93 17.00
CA SER A 73 13.42 -10.05 18.32
C SER A 73 13.13 -11.40 18.98
N ALA A 74 11.91 -11.93 18.84
CA ALA A 74 11.55 -13.26 19.35
C ALA A 74 12.31 -14.38 18.62
N LEU A 75 12.48 -14.29 17.30
CA LEU A 75 13.22 -15.27 16.50
C LEU A 75 14.72 -15.26 16.82
N THR A 76 15.33 -14.10 17.03
CA THR A 76 16.75 -14.00 17.40
C THR A 76 17.03 -14.42 18.84
N GLY A 77 16.04 -14.36 19.74
CA GLY A 77 16.17 -14.80 21.12
C GLY A 77 16.14 -16.33 21.31
N ILE A 78 15.60 -17.08 20.34
CA ILE A 78 15.52 -18.55 20.39
C ILE A 78 16.84 -19.20 19.90
N GLY A 79 17.70 -18.47 19.21
CA GLY A 79 19.01 -18.96 18.71
C GLY A 79 20.20 -18.75 19.65
N ALA A 80 19.97 -18.32 20.90
CA ALA A 80 21.02 -18.06 21.89
C ALA A 80 21.07 -19.09 23.03
N LEU A 81 20.46 -20.28 22.82
CA LEU A 81 20.55 -21.44 23.71
C LEU A 81 21.35 -22.56 23.04
#